data_AF-A0A2D4SII3-F1
#
_entry.id   AF-A0A2D4SII3-F1
#
_cell.length_a   1.000
_cell.length_b   1.000
_cell.length_c   1.000
_cell.angle_alpha   90.00
_cell.angle_beta   90.00
_cell.angle_gamma   90.00
#
_symmetry.space_group_name_H-M   'P 1'
#
loop_
_entity.id
_entity.type
_entity.pdbx_description
1 polymer ?
#
loop_
_entity_poly.entity_id
_entity_poly.type
_entity_poly.pdbx_seq_one_letter_code
_entity_poly.pdbx_strand_id
1 'polypeptide(L)'
;MLKPPKPVETLPSLKHDDVEIICRIHFGFSTPLRGPQPAPRYLYGAVSPKGERHWRNDLEALKALIDNGFTINKKDRHGSSRP
;
A
#
# COMPACT_ATOMS: atom_id res chain seq x y z
N MET A 1 5.45 5.69 28.53
CA MET A 1 5.41 4.24 28.21
C MET A 1 5.37 4.09 26.70
N LEU A 2 6.32 3.36 26.11
CA LEU A 2 6.27 2.98 24.69
C LEU A 2 5.04 2.07 24.49
N LYS A 3 4.06 2.50 23.68
CA LYS A 3 2.95 1.63 23.31
C LYS A 3 3.48 0.55 22.35
N PRO A 4 3.10 -0.71 22.50
CA PRO A 4 3.49 -1.74 21.54
C PRO A 4 2.97 -1.36 20.15
N PRO A 5 3.69 -1.74 19.08
CA PRO A 5 3.21 -1.53 17.72
C PRO A 5 1.83 -2.20 17.56
N LYS A 6 0.89 -1.46 16.96
CA LYS A 6 -0.43 -2.02 16.66
C LYS A 6 -0.30 -3.06 15.54
N PRO A 7 -0.99 -4.20 15.63
CA PRO A 7 -1.02 -5.17 14.54
C PRO A 7 -1.63 -4.56 13.28
N VAL A 8 -1.20 -5.04 12.11
CA VAL A 8 -1.78 -4.65 10.82
C VAL A 8 -3.20 -5.18 10.75
N GLU A 9 -4.17 -4.29 10.51
CA GLU A 9 -5.56 -4.70 10.29
C GLU A 9 -5.75 -5.07 8.81
N THR A 10 -6.40 -6.20 8.57
CA THR A 10 -6.73 -6.65 7.21
C THR A 10 -8.22 -6.40 6.99
N LEU A 11 -8.55 -5.68 5.92
CA LEU A 11 -9.92 -5.40 5.52
C LEU A 11 -10.40 -6.47 4.51
N PRO A 12 -11.72 -6.59 4.29
CA PRO A 12 -12.26 -7.44 3.23
C PRO A 12 -11.56 -7.15 1.89
N SER A 13 -11.23 -8.19 1.13
CA SER A 13 -10.65 -8.03 -0.20
C SER A 13 -11.68 -7.44 -1.16
N LEU A 14 -11.19 -6.61 -2.08
CA LEU A 14 -11.97 -6.04 -3.17
C LEU A 14 -11.64 -6.80 -4.46
N LYS A 15 -12.55 -6.81 -5.42
CA LYS A 15 -12.32 -7.40 -6.75
C LYS A 15 -12.39 -6.30 -7.80
N HIS A 16 -11.44 -6.27 -8.73
CA HIS A 16 -11.40 -5.34 -9.87
C HIS A 16 -10.79 -6.06 -11.08
N ASP A 17 -11.50 -6.10 -12.21
CA ASP A 17 -11.06 -6.78 -13.45
C ASP A 17 -10.46 -8.17 -13.25
N ASP A 18 -11.17 -9.01 -12.49
CA ASP A 18 -10.75 -10.37 -12.11
C ASP A 18 -9.48 -10.47 -11.26
N VAL A 19 -8.93 -9.35 -10.80
CA VAL A 19 -7.83 -9.26 -9.85
C VAL A 19 -8.37 -9.03 -8.43
N GLU A 20 -7.85 -9.81 -7.48
CA GLU A 20 -8.10 -9.59 -6.06
C GLU A 20 -7.19 -8.49 -5.50
N ILE A 21 -7.82 -7.50 -4.86
CA ILE A 21 -7.17 -6.40 -4.15
C ILE A 21 -7.25 -6.65 -2.65
N ILE A 22 -6.10 -6.89 -2.03
CA ILE A 22 -5.94 -7.02 -0.59
C ILE A 22 -5.84 -5.62 0.03
N CYS A 23 -6.73 -5.32 0.96
CA CYS A 23 -6.75 -4.04 1.67
C CYS A 23 -6.20 -4.21 3.09
N ARG A 24 -5.22 -3.39 3.47
CA ARG A 24 -4.59 -3.42 4.80
C ARG A 24 -4.47 -2.02 5.39
N ILE A 25 -4.63 -1.91 6.70
CA ILE A 25 -4.35 -0.70 7.46
C ILE A 25 -3.04 -0.89 8.21
N HIS A 26 -2.04 -0.10 7.83
CA HIS A 26 -0.73 -0.10 8.46
C HIS A 26 -0.61 1.10 9.41
N PHE A 27 -0.48 0.82 10.72
CA PHE A 27 -0.42 1.82 11.77
C PHE A 27 0.96 2.44 11.99
N GLY A 28 1.93 2.10 11.12
CA GLY A 28 3.32 2.51 11.24
C GLY A 28 4.05 1.79 12.38
N PHE A 29 5.35 1.59 12.23
CA PHE A 29 6.18 1.16 13.35
C PHE A 29 6.46 2.38 14.22
N SER A 30 5.72 2.50 15.33
CA SER A 30 5.99 3.48 16.37
C SER A 30 7.13 2.99 17.27
N THR A 31 8.33 2.86 16.71
CA THR A 31 9.56 2.81 17.49
C THR A 31 10.36 4.10 17.30
N PRO A 32 9.83 5.31 17.54
CA PRO A 32 10.76 6.39 17.67
C PRO A 32 11.20 6.47 19.13
N LEU A 33 12.50 6.63 19.28
CA LEU A 33 13.12 7.34 20.39
C LEU A 33 12.58 8.80 20.50
N ARG A 34 11.87 9.33 19.47
CA ARG A 34 11.39 10.72 19.31
C ARG A 34 10.08 10.88 18.51
N GLY A 35 9.02 11.36 19.17
CA GLY A 35 7.85 11.96 18.52
C GLY A 35 6.56 11.11 18.50
N PRO A 36 5.44 11.71 18.06
CA PRO A 36 4.14 11.04 18.05
C PRO A 36 4.08 9.90 17.02
N GLN A 37 3.25 8.89 17.32
CA GLN A 37 2.99 7.79 16.40
C GLN A 37 2.41 8.33 15.08
N PRO A 38 2.92 7.88 13.91
CA PRO A 38 2.36 8.29 12.63
C PRO A 38 0.90 7.87 12.49
N ALA A 39 0.13 8.66 11.74
CA ALA A 39 -1.24 8.31 11.39
C ALA A 39 -1.30 6.98 10.60
N PRO A 40 -2.36 6.18 10.78
CA PRO A 40 -2.57 4.96 10.00
C PRO A 40 -2.63 5.26 8.51
N ARG A 41 -2.12 4.32 7.71
CA ARG A 41 -2.12 4.40 6.24
C ARG A 41 -2.79 3.18 5.66
N TYR A 42 -3.58 3.39 4.61
CA TYR A 42 -4.12 2.32 3.81
C TYR A 42 -3.06 1.79 2.84
N LEU A 43 -3.03 0.47 2.68
CA LEU A 43 -2.21 -0.24 1.71
C LEU A 43 -3.12 -1.16 0.92
N TYR A 44 -3.04 -1.03 -0.40
CA TYR A 44 -3.78 -1.82 -1.37
C TYR A 44 -2.77 -2.68 -2.12
N GLY A 45 -2.99 -3.98 -2.14
CA GLY A 45 -2.11 -4.95 -2.77
C GLY A 45 -2.83 -5.75 -3.84
N ALA A 46 -2.21 -5.97 -4.99
CA ALA A 46 -2.70 -6.85 -6.05
C ALA A 46 -1.58 -7.77 -6.55
N VAL A 47 -1.95 -8.92 -7.10
CA VAL A 47 -1.01 -9.87 -7.72
C VAL A 47 -1.16 -9.80 -9.24
N SER A 48 -0.06 -9.61 -9.94
CA SER A 48 -0.06 -9.61 -11.41
C SER A 48 -0.16 -11.04 -11.96
N PRO A 49 -0.54 -11.22 -13.24
CA PRO A 49 -0.56 -12.54 -13.88
C PRO A 49 0.80 -13.25 -13.87
N LYS A 50 1.90 -12.50 -13.71
CA LYS A 50 3.26 -13.05 -13.58
C LYS A 50 3.61 -13.49 -12.15
N GLY A 51 2.70 -13.32 -11.20
CA GLY A 51 2.90 -13.64 -9.79
C GLY A 51 3.57 -12.53 -8.98
N GLU A 52 3.80 -11.34 -9.56
CA GLU A 52 4.41 -10.22 -8.85
C GLU A 52 3.38 -9.50 -7.95
N ARG A 53 3.78 -9.14 -6.73
CA ARG A 53 2.93 -8.40 -5.80
C ARG A 53 3.19 -6.91 -5.93
N HIS A 54 2.13 -6.16 -6.22
CA HIS A 54 2.17 -4.70 -6.32
C HIS A 54 1.41 -4.08 -5.17
N TRP A 55 2.07 -3.16 -4.45
CA TRP A 55 1.45 -2.40 -3.37
C TRP A 55 1.38 -0.92 -3.72
N ARG A 56 0.27 -0.28 -3.34
CA ARG A 56 0.05 1.17 -3.43
C ARG A 56 -0.61 1.66 -2.14
N ASN A 57 -0.37 2.92 -1.82
CA ASN A 57 -1.02 3.62 -0.70
C ASN A 57 -2.37 4.24 -1.08
N ASP A 58 -2.73 4.16 -2.35
CA ASP A 58 -3.96 4.70 -2.93
C ASP A 58 -4.66 3.59 -3.74
N LEU A 59 -5.98 3.46 -3.55
CA LEU A 59 -6.80 2.48 -4.23
C LEU A 59 -6.90 2.80 -5.72
N GLU A 60 -7.05 4.07 -6.08
CA GLU A 60 -7.19 4.50 -7.48
C GLU A 60 -5.90 4.23 -8.26
N ALA A 61 -4.75 4.49 -7.63
CA ALA A 61 -3.45 4.18 -8.23
C ALA A 61 -3.27 2.67 -8.46
N LEU A 62 -3.80 1.82 -7.58
CA LEU A 62 -3.76 0.37 -7.79
C LEU A 62 -4.72 -0.08 -8.88
N LYS A 63 -5.94 0.46 -8.93
CA LYS A 63 -6.90 0.18 -10.01
C LYS A 63 -6.32 0.58 -11.37
N ALA A 64 -5.79 1.79 -11.48
CA ALA A 64 -5.11 2.24 -12.69
C ALA A 64 -3.93 1.33 -13.08
N LEU A 65 -3.20 0.77 -12.11
CA LEU A 65 -2.15 -0.21 -12.40
C LEU A 65 -2.72 -1.52 -12.97
N ILE A 66 -3.85 -2.00 -12.43
CA ILE A 66 -4.56 -3.18 -12.93
C ILE A 66 -5.10 -2.93 -14.34
N ASP A 67 -5.75 -1.79 -14.57
CA ASP A 67 -6.29 -1.37 -15.88
C ASP A 67 -5.19 -1.30 -16.95
N ASN A 68 -3.98 -0.88 -16.56
CA ASN A 68 -2.79 -0.85 -17.42
C ASN A 68 -2.05 -2.19 -17.52
N GLY A 69 -2.62 -3.29 -17.01
CA GLY A 69 -2.01 -4.62 -17.07
C GLY A 69 -0.71 -4.76 -16.28
N PHE A 70 -0.60 -4.07 -15.14
CA PHE A 70 0.59 -4.04 -14.28
C PHE A 70 1.84 -3.42 -14.92
N THR A 71 1.65 -2.59 -15.95
CA THR A 71 2.75 -1.88 -16.62
C THR A 71 3.20 -0.69 -15.77
N ILE A 72 4.31 -0.85 -15.04
CA ILE A 72 4.87 0.24 -14.22
C ILE A 72 5.48 1.30 -15.15
N ASN A 73 4.80 2.44 -15.31
CA ASN A 73 5.35 3.57 -16.03
C ASN A 73 6.58 4.13 -15.29
N LYS A 74 7.64 4.50 -16.03
CA LYS A 74 8.91 5.02 -15.45
C LYS A 74 8.71 6.24 -14.52
N LYS A 75 7.59 6.96 -14.62
CA LYS A 75 7.21 8.06 -13.70
C LYS A 75 7.01 7.61 -12.25
N ASP A 76 6.53 6.39 -12.01
CA ASP A 76 6.31 5.85 -10.66
C ASP A 76 7.61 5.56 -9.90
N ARG A 77 8.76 5.49 -10.59
CA ARG A 77 10.06 5.25 -9.96
C ARG A 77 10.63 6.48 -9.25
N HIS A 78 10.08 7.68 -9.49
CA HIS A 78 10.53 8.92 -8.88
C HIS A 78 9.57 9.41 -7.80
N GLY A 79 9.33 8.57 -6.79
CA GLY A 79 8.90 9.05 -5.48
C GLY A 79 10.09 9.63 -4.70
N SER A 80 10.41 10.91 -4.95
CA SER A 80 11.23 11.85 -4.15
C SER A 80 12.31 12.63 -4.94
N SER A 81 11.88 13.56 -5.79
CA SER A 81 12.61 14.83 -5.90
C SER A 81 11.86 15.85 -5.05
N ARG A 82 12.28 16.01 -3.79
CA ARG A 82 11.92 17.18 -2.98
C ARG A 82 12.70 18.39 -3.53
N PRO A 83 12.08 19.58 -3.65
CA PRO A 83 12.80 20.82 -3.89
C PRO A 83 13.71 21.16 -2.70
#